data_AF-A0A658NL15-F1
#
_entry.id   AF-A0A658NL15-F1
#
_cell.length_a   1.000
_cell.length_b   1.000
_cell.length_c   1.000
_cell.angle_alpha   90.00
_cell.angle_beta   90.00
_cell.angle_gamma   90.00
#
_symmetry.space_group_name_H-M   'P 1'
#
loop_
_entity.id
_entity.type
_entity.pdbx_description
1 polymer ?
#
loop_
_entity_poly.entity_id
_entity_poly.type
_entity_poly.pdbx_seq_one_letter_code
_entity_poly.pdbx_strand_id
1 'polypeptide(L)'
;PEDLLARTEDLITAEEARAGARLAPLRARLAGKRALLYTGGVKSWSVIAALHELGMTVIGSSVRKSTDDDKERARDLLGDD
;
A
#
# COMPACT_ATOMS: atom_id res chain seq x y z
N PRO A 1 -1.99 21.51 22.56
CA PRO A 1 -2.73 22.70 22.12
C PRO A 1 -4.11 22.25 21.63
N GLU A 2 -5.17 23.03 21.87
CA GLU A 2 -6.55 22.62 21.56
C GLU A 2 -6.82 22.46 20.06
N ASP A 3 -5.99 23.07 19.20
CA ASP A 3 -6.10 23.07 17.74
C ASP A 3 -5.29 21.95 17.04
N LEU A 4 -4.57 21.11 17.79
CA LEU A 4 -3.65 20.13 17.19
C LEU A 4 -4.35 19.14 16.26
N LEU A 5 -5.49 18.59 16.67
CA LEU A 5 -6.23 17.60 15.88
C LEU A 5 -6.71 18.21 14.56
N ALA A 6 -7.29 19.41 14.60
CA ALA A 6 -7.76 20.10 13.40
C ALA A 6 -6.61 20.35 12.41
N ARG A 7 -5.46 20.81 12.88
CA ARG A 7 -4.28 21.03 12.04
C ARG A 7 -3.69 19.74 11.48
N THR A 8 -3.81 18.63 12.20
CA THR A 8 -3.41 17.31 11.69
C THR A 8 -4.30 16.89 10.52
N GLU A 9 -5.62 17.05 10.62
CA GLU A 9 -6.55 16.73 9.52
C GLU A 9 -6.33 17.62 8.29
N ASP A 10 -6.07 18.92 8.50
CA ASP A 10 -5.72 19.85 7.43
C ASP A 10 -4.43 19.40 6.70
N LEU A 11 -3.43 18.96 7.46
CA LEU A 11 -2.17 18.46 6.91
C LEU A 11 -2.37 17.15 6.14
N ILE A 12 -3.15 16.20 6.68
CA ILE A 12 -3.48 14.93 6.01
C ILE A 12 -4.13 15.23 4.65
N THR A 13 -5.17 16.07 4.63
CA THR A 13 -5.89 16.44 3.41
C THR A 13 -4.96 17.04 2.35
N ALA A 14 -4.09 17.96 2.76
CA ALA A 14 -3.15 18.62 1.85
C ALA A 14 -2.12 17.63 1.26
N GLU A 15 -1.57 16.73 2.08
CA GLU A 15 -0.54 15.79 1.65
C GLU A 15 -1.12 14.60 0.86
N GLU A 16 -2.33 14.14 1.17
CA GLU A 16 -3.05 13.15 0.37
C GLU A 16 -3.35 13.69 -1.04
N ALA A 17 -3.79 14.95 -1.15
CA ALA A 17 -4.00 15.59 -2.44
C ALA A 17 -2.70 15.70 -3.25
N ARG A 18 -1.59 16.10 -2.59
CA ARG A 18 -0.26 16.18 -3.20
C ARG A 18 0.23 14.82 -3.69
N ALA A 19 0.12 13.79 -2.85
CA ALA A 19 0.51 12.43 -3.19
C ALA A 19 -0.35 11.88 -4.33
N GLY A 20 -1.68 12.06 -4.25
CA GLY A 20 -2.63 11.63 -5.27
C GLY A 20 -2.32 12.22 -6.65
N ALA A 21 -2.04 13.52 -6.73
CA ALA A 21 -1.66 14.19 -7.98
C ALA A 21 -0.36 13.62 -8.58
N ARG A 22 0.64 13.32 -7.73
CA ARG A 22 1.92 12.73 -8.18
C ARG A 22 1.78 11.28 -8.63
N LEU A 23 0.86 10.53 -8.01
CA LEU A 23 0.62 9.12 -8.33
C LEU A 23 -0.34 8.93 -9.51
N ALA A 24 -1.15 9.92 -9.88
CA ALA A 24 -2.13 9.82 -10.96
C ALA A 24 -1.56 9.34 -12.31
N PRO A 25 -0.40 9.84 -12.79
CA PRO A 25 0.21 9.34 -14.03
C PRO A 25 0.68 7.88 -13.92
N LEU A 26 1.10 7.46 -12.73
CA LEU A 26 1.52 6.09 -12.48
C LEU A 26 0.32 5.13 -12.42
N ARG A 27 -0.75 5.52 -11.72
CA ARG A 27 -2.03 4.77 -11.71
C ARG A 27 -2.52 4.51 -13.14
N ALA A 28 -2.57 5.55 -13.98
CA ALA A 28 -2.99 5.41 -15.37
C ALA A 28 -2.15 4.40 -16.17
N ARG A 29 -0.85 4.28 -15.87
CA ARG A 29 0.07 3.37 -16.55
C ARG A 29 0.07 1.96 -15.97
N LEU A 30 -0.24 1.80 -14.69
CA LEU A 30 -0.01 0.58 -13.92
C LEU A 30 -1.29 -0.18 -13.58
N ALA A 31 -2.45 0.48 -13.61
CA ALA A 31 -3.73 -0.16 -13.32
C ALA A 31 -3.96 -1.43 -14.16
N GLY A 32 -4.45 -2.49 -13.51
CA GLY A 32 -4.71 -3.80 -14.11
C GLY A 32 -3.48 -4.68 -14.32
N LYS A 33 -2.27 -4.21 -14.00
CA LYS A 33 -1.05 -5.04 -14.07
C LYS A 33 -0.93 -5.96 -12.86
N ARG A 34 -0.30 -7.11 -13.08
CA ARG A 34 -0.06 -8.13 -12.05
C ARG A 34 1.40 -8.10 -11.60
N ALA A 35 1.65 -8.23 -10.30
CA ALA A 35 3.00 -8.22 -9.71
C ALA A 35 3.24 -9.44 -8.81
N LEU A 36 4.41 -10.07 -8.94
CA LEU A 36 4.91 -11.07 -8.00
C LEU A 36 6.00 -10.42 -7.15
N LEU A 37 5.85 -10.48 -5.83
CA LEU A 37 6.81 -9.87 -4.90
C LEU A 37 7.75 -10.91 -4.31
N TYR A 38 9.06 -10.70 -4.49
CA TYR A 38 10.08 -11.45 -3.78
C TYR A 38 10.80 -10.54 -2.80
N THR A 39 10.07 -10.15 -1.76
CA THR A 39 10.59 -9.37 -0.63
C THR A 39 10.41 -10.18 0.65
N GLY A 40 11.12 -9.84 1.73
CA GLY A 40 10.98 -10.50 3.03
C GLY A 40 10.81 -9.49 4.16
N GLY A 41 10.11 -9.91 5.22
CA GLY A 41 9.90 -9.10 6.42
C GLY A 41 8.68 -8.17 6.35
N VAL A 42 8.63 -7.24 7.29
CA VAL A 42 7.57 -6.20 7.48
C VAL A 42 7.30 -5.32 6.26
N LYS A 43 8.14 -5.41 5.21
CA LYS A 43 8.00 -4.65 3.97
C LYS A 43 7.09 -5.33 2.95
N SER A 44 6.76 -6.60 3.16
CA SER A 44 5.90 -7.35 2.24
C SER A 44 4.49 -6.74 2.20
N TRP A 45 3.84 -6.55 3.35
CA TRP A 45 2.50 -5.95 3.42
C TRP A 45 2.44 -4.50 2.91
N SER A 46 3.39 -3.64 3.32
CA SER A 46 3.34 -2.22 2.94
C SER A 46 3.52 -1.99 1.44
N VAL A 47 4.33 -2.83 0.77
CA VAL A 47 4.48 -2.78 -0.69
C VAL A 47 3.22 -3.33 -1.39
N ILE A 48 2.58 -4.37 -0.85
CA ILE A 48 1.30 -4.86 -1.40
C ILE A 48 0.25 -3.74 -1.38
N ALA A 49 0.07 -3.07 -0.23
CA ALA A 49 -0.88 -1.98 -0.10
C ALA A 49 -0.61 -0.83 -1.10
N ALA A 50 0.65 -0.42 -1.27
CA ALA A 50 1.02 0.62 -2.23
C ALA A 50 0.76 0.23 -3.68
N LEU A 51 0.98 -1.05 -4.05
CA LEU A 51 0.68 -1.54 -5.40
C LEU A 51 -0.83 -1.62 -5.66
N HIS A 52 -1.62 -1.99 -4.67
CA HIS A 52 -3.08 -1.98 -4.75
C HIS A 52 -3.63 -0.56 -4.90
N GLU A 53 -3.07 0.41 -4.16
CA GLU A 53 -3.40 1.83 -4.32
C GLU A 53 -3.11 2.33 -5.76
N LEU A 54 -2.09 1.76 -6.42
CA LEU A 54 -1.77 2.03 -7.82
C LEU A 54 -2.66 1.28 -8.83
N GLY A 55 -3.60 0.46 -8.35
CA GLY A 55 -4.51 -0.34 -9.17
C GLY A 55 -3.88 -1.62 -9.73
N MET A 56 -2.75 -2.06 -9.17
CA MET A 56 -2.13 -3.33 -9.52
C MET A 56 -2.66 -4.47 -8.65
N THR A 57 -2.61 -5.70 -9.17
CA THR A 57 -2.93 -6.92 -8.42
C THR A 57 -1.63 -7.62 -8.02
N VAL A 58 -1.40 -7.82 -6.73
CA VAL A 58 -0.30 -8.69 -6.28
C VAL A 58 -0.77 -10.14 -6.31
N ILE A 59 -0.07 -10.98 -7.06
CA ILE A 59 -0.46 -12.40 -7.28
C ILE A 59 0.35 -13.39 -6.43
N GLY A 60 1.19 -12.86 -5.55
CA GLY A 60 2.00 -13.65 -4.64
C GLY A 60 3.10 -12.81 -4.01
N SER A 61 3.45 -13.15 -2.76
CA SER A 61 4.60 -12.58 -2.08
C SER A 61 5.37 -13.66 -1.32
N SER A 62 6.69 -13.58 -1.30
CA SER A 62 7.51 -14.37 -0.37
C SER A 62 7.26 -13.89 1.07
N VAL A 63 7.20 -14.82 2.02
CA VAL A 63 6.99 -14.56 3.46
C VAL A 63 8.18 -14.99 4.33
N ARG A 64 9.36 -15.15 3.73
CA ARG A 64 10.51 -15.89 4.31
C ARG A 64 11.10 -15.28 5.59
N LYS A 65 10.83 -14.00 5.88
CA LYS A 65 11.32 -13.27 7.07
C LYS A 65 10.23 -12.43 7.76
N SER A 66 8.96 -12.68 7.45
CA SER A 66 7.82 -11.92 7.95
C SER A 66 7.39 -12.44 9.33
N THR A 67 6.89 -11.56 10.21
CA THR A 67 6.23 -11.98 11.46
C THR A 67 4.90 -12.66 11.14
N ASP A 68 4.27 -13.29 12.13
CA ASP A 68 2.98 -13.94 11.90
C ASP A 68 1.88 -12.92 11.59
N ASP A 69 1.87 -11.76 12.25
CA ASP A 69 1.00 -10.61 11.92
C ASP A 69 1.19 -10.12 10.48
N ASP A 70 2.43 -10.00 10.00
CA ASP A 70 2.71 -9.58 8.63
C ASP A 70 2.17 -10.59 7.62
N LYS A 71 2.25 -11.90 7.93
CA LYS A 71 1.73 -12.97 7.08
C LYS A 71 0.21 -12.99 7.05
N GLU A 72 -0.46 -12.67 8.16
CA GLU A 72 -1.93 -12.54 8.19
C GLU A 72 -2.38 -11.37 7.35
N ARG A 73 -1.82 -10.17 7.59
CA ARG A 73 -2.15 -8.99 6.79
C ARG A 73 -1.85 -9.17 5.30
N ALA A 74 -0.75 -9.85 4.96
CA ALA A 74 -0.42 -10.14 3.57
C ALA A 74 -1.41 -11.14 2.93
N ARG A 75 -1.90 -12.14 3.69
CA ARG A 75 -2.94 -13.08 3.22
C ARG A 75 -4.27 -12.36 2.98
N ASP A 76 -4.71 -11.53 3.92
CA ASP A 76 -5.96 -10.76 3.78
C ASP A 76 -5.93 -9.86 2.55
N LEU A 77 -4.77 -9.26 2.24
CA LEU A 77 -4.60 -8.43 1.06
C LEU A 77 -4.49 -9.24 -0.23
N LEU A 78 -3.88 -10.43 -0.22
CA LEU A 78 -3.76 -11.27 -1.42
C LEU A 78 -5.12 -11.80 -1.88
N GLY A 79 -6.08 -11.98 -0.96
CA GLY A 79 -7.40 -12.54 -1.26
C GLY A 79 -7.34 -14.03 -1.60
N ASP A 80 -8.50 -14.69 -1.54
CA ASP A 80 -8.64 -16.10 -1.90
C ASP A 80 -8.74 -16.24 -3.42
N ASP A 81 -7.62 -16.53 -4.08
CA ASP A 81 -7.55 -17.18 -5.40
C ASP A 81 -6.82 -18.54 -5.28
#